data_AF-A0A372REX8-F1
#
_entry.id   AF-A0A372REX8-F1
#
_cell.length_a   1.000
_cell.length_b   1.000
_cell.length_c   1.000
_cell.angle_alpha   90.00
_cell.angle_beta   90.00
_cell.angle_gamma   90.00
#
_symmetry.space_group_name_H-M   'P 1'
#
loop_
_entity.id
_entity.type
_entity.pdbx_description
1 polymer ?
#
loop_
_entity_poly.entity_id
_entity_poly.type
_entity_poly.pdbx_seq_one_letter_code
_entity_poly.pdbx_strand_id
1 'polypeptide(L)' 'MMSSETLVHSLLRDLGRLYNDTNDYDVIIQVGEEFDIEYFKAHSNILKIRSSYFDSALSSNWAKKEGNVFTF' A
#
# COMPACT_ATOMS: atom_id res chain seq x y z
N MET A 1 -29.11 11.64 9.33
CA MET A 1 -27.67 12.02 9.28
C MET A 1 -26.88 10.79 9.72
N MET A 2 -25.87 10.35 8.97
CA MET A 2 -25.00 9.27 9.45
C MET A 2 -24.20 9.79 10.65
N SER A 3 -24.12 9.01 11.73
CA SER A 3 -23.26 9.36 12.86
C SER A 3 -21.79 9.17 12.48
N SER A 4 -20.89 9.89 13.16
CA SER A 4 -19.44 9.75 12.97
C SER A 4 -18.96 8.31 13.21
N GLU A 5 -19.55 7.63 14.20
CA GLU A 5 -19.25 6.23 14.53
C GLU A 5 -19.60 5.29 13.37
N THR A 6 -20.79 5.44 12.77
CA THR A 6 -21.20 4.63 11.62
C THR A 6 -20.26 4.84 10.42
N LEU A 7 -19.81 6.08 10.18
CA LEU A 7 -18.85 6.38 9.12
C LEU A 7 -17.50 5.70 9.35
N VAL A 8 -16.97 5.76 10.58
CA VAL A 8 -15.70 5.11 10.94
C VAL A 8 -15.78 3.61 10.72
N HIS A 9 -16.85 2.95 11.17
CA HIS A 9 -17.01 1.51 10.97
C HIS A 9 -17.14 1.11 9.50
N SER A 10 -17.87 1.87 8.69
CA SER A 10 -17.94 1.59 7.24
C SER A 10 -16.59 1.78 6.57
N LEU A 11 -15.87 2.85 6.91
CA LEU A 11 -14.56 3.14 6.34
C LEU A 11 -13.53 2.05 6.69
N LEU A 12 -13.48 1.62 7.95
CA LEU A 12 -12.59 0.56 8.39
C LEU A 12 -12.86 -0.76 7.66
N ARG A 13 -14.14 -1.10 7.46
CA ARG A 13 -14.53 -2.30 6.70
C ARG A 13 -14.08 -2.19 5.24
N ASP A 14 -14.25 -1.04 4.62
CA ASP A 14 -13.91 -0.85 3.21
C ASP A 14 -12.38 -0.81 3.01
N LEU A 15 -11.62 -0.21 3.94
CA LEU A 15 -10.16 -0.29 3.98
C LEU A 15 -9.67 -1.73 4.22
N GLY A 16 -10.36 -2.52 5.05
CA GLY A 16 -10.07 -3.94 5.23
C GLY A 16 -10.30 -4.76 3.96
N ARG A 17 -11.30 -4.40 3.14
CA ARG A 17 -11.49 -5.00 1.81
C ARG A 17 -10.36 -4.60 0.87
N LEU A 18 -9.99 -3.33 0.82
CA LEU A 18 -8.87 -2.85 0.01
C LEU A 18 -7.55 -3.53 0.41
N TYR A 19 -7.32 -3.75 1.71
CA TYR A 19 -6.13 -4.47 2.18
C TYR A 19 -6.05 -5.91 1.65
N ASN A 20 -7.18 -6.60 1.55
CA ASN A 20 -7.25 -7.97 1.04
C ASN A 20 -7.33 -8.04 -0.50
N ASP A 21 -7.83 -6.99 -1.15
CA ASP A 21 -7.97 -6.90 -2.60
C ASP A 21 -6.69 -6.32 -3.22
N THR A 22 -5.96 -7.14 -3.98
CA THR A 22 -4.71 -6.72 -4.61
C THR A 22 -4.90 -6.12 -6.01
N ASN A 23 -6.12 -5.77 -6.42
CA ASN A 23 -6.38 -5.33 -7.80
C ASN A 23 -5.99 -3.86 -8.06
N ASP A 24 -6.10 -2.99 -7.07
CA ASP A 24 -5.77 -1.54 -7.18
C ASP A 24 -4.39 -1.21 -6.60
N TYR A 25 -3.48 -2.18 -6.62
CA TYR A 25 -2.12 -2.00 -6.12
C TYR A 25 -1.35 -0.98 -6.97
N ASP A 26 -0.57 -0.14 -6.29
CA ASP A 26 0.35 0.82 -6.90
C ASP A 26 1.78 0.63 -6.38
N VAL A 27 2.02 -0.41 -5.58
CA VAL A 27 3.35 -0.78 -5.08
C VAL A 27 3.60 -2.28 -5.30
N ILE A 28 4.80 -2.62 -5.76
CA ILE A 28 5.37 -3.97 -5.72
C ILE A 28 6.56 -3.94 -4.77
N ILE A 29 6.57 -4.87 -3.81
CA ILE A 29 7.72 -5.11 -2.94
C ILE A 29 8.38 -6.41 -3.41
N GLN A 30 9.63 -6.31 -3.85
CA GLN A 30 10.45 -7.46 -4.19
C GLN A 30 11.22 -7.92 -2.95
N VAL A 31 11.14 -9.20 -2.64
CA VAL A 31 11.85 -9.80 -1.50
C VAL A 31 12.67 -10.99 -1.99
N GLY A 32 13.88 -11.15 -1.44
CA GLY A 32 14.79 -12.23 -1.79
C GLY A 32 15.80 -11.85 -2.87
N GLU A 33 16.64 -12.81 -3.25
CA GLU A 33 17.79 -12.59 -4.14
C GLU A 33 17.91 -13.72 -5.17
N GLU A 34 18.48 -13.40 -6.34
CA GLU A 34 18.74 -14.31 -7.45
C GLU A 34 17.53 -15.15 -7.89
N PHE A 35 17.49 -16.42 -7.50
CA PHE A 35 16.48 -17.39 -7.91
C PHE A 35 15.31 -17.51 -6.94
N ASP A 36 15.40 -16.88 -5.76
CA ASP A 36 14.40 -16.94 -4.70
C ASP A 36 13.76 -15.57 -4.50
N ILE A 37 13.27 -15.00 -5.60
CA ILE A 37 12.61 -13.68 -5.61
C ILE A 37 11.10 -13.86 -5.55
N GLU A 38 10.47 -13.23 -4.56
CA GLU A 38 9.03 -13.10 -4.44
C GLU A 38 8.58 -11.65 -4.63
N TYR A 39 7.38 -11.46 -5.19
CA TYR A 39 6.80 -10.16 -5.44
C TYR A 39 5.47 -10.00 -4.69
N PHE A 40 5.37 -8.97 -3.87
CA PHE A 40 4.19 -8.66 -3.08
C PHE A 40 3.53 -7.38 -3.59
N LYS A 41 2.24 -7.46 -3.89
CA LYS A 41 1.43 -6.30 -4.27
C LYS A 41 0.93 -5.59 -3.01
N ALA A 42 1.06 -4.27 -2.99
CA ALA A 42 0.65 -3.44 -1.86
C ALA A 42 0.11 -2.09 -2.32
N HIS A 43 -0.44 -1.35 -1.36
CA HIS A 43 -1.01 -0.02 -1.58
C HIS A 43 -0.17 1.05 -0.87
N SER A 44 0.29 2.05 -1.61
CA SER A 44 1.18 3.11 -1.13
C SER A 44 0.58 3.86 0.05
N ASN A 45 -0.70 4.24 -0.03
CA ASN A 45 -1.44 4.93 1.02
C ASN A 45 -1.44 4.16 2.36
N ILE A 46 -1.66 2.85 2.33
CA ILE A 46 -1.60 1.99 3.52
C ILE A 46 -0.16 1.97 4.06
N LEU A 47 0.83 1.72 3.20
CA LEU A 47 2.24 1.65 3.61
C LEU A 47 2.72 2.95 4.27
N LYS A 48 2.40 4.12 3.68
CA LYS A 48 2.74 5.44 4.25
C LYS A 48 2.16 5.64 5.65
N ILE A 49 0.90 5.28 5.85
CA ILE A 49 0.23 5.44 7.16
C ILE A 49 0.83 4.48 8.20
N ARG A 50 1.28 3.29 7.78
CA ARG A 50 1.72 2.22 8.69
C ARG A 50 3.23 2.20 8.97
N SER A 51 4.04 2.91 8.19
CA SER A 51 5.50 2.88 8.28
C SER A 51 6.11 4.23 7.94
N SER A 52 6.88 4.80 8.87
CA SER A 52 7.63 6.04 8.64
C SER A 52 8.67 5.90 7.52
N TYR A 53 9.20 4.70 7.33
CA TYR A 53 10.10 4.41 6.22
C TYR A 53 9.37 4.57 4.88
N PHE A 54 8.23 3.90 4.71
CA PHE A 54 7.47 4.00 3.46
C PHE A 54 6.86 5.39 3.26
N ASP A 55 6.45 6.07 4.34
CA ASP A 55 6.01 7.47 4.27
C ASP A 55 7.08 8.37 3.67
N SER A 56 8.32 8.22 4.17
CA SER A 56 9.48 8.96 3.68
C SER A 56 9.80 8.54 2.24
N ALA A 57 10.02 7.25 1.99
CA ALA A 57 10.52 6.73 0.72
C ALA A 57 9.56 6.99 -0.47
N LEU A 58 8.25 6.96 -0.22
CA LEU A 58 7.22 7.30 -1.23
C LEU A 58 7.04 8.81 -1.40
N SER A 59 7.37 9.63 -0.40
CA SER A 59 7.24 11.10 -0.48
C SER A 59 8.51 11.76 -1.04
N SER A 60 9.68 11.17 -0.84
CA SER A 60 10.97 11.65 -1.35
C SER A 60 11.32 11.12 -2.74
N ASN A 61 10.41 10.38 -3.40
CA ASN A 61 10.65 9.66 -4.65
C ASN A 61 11.91 8.78 -4.62
N TRP A 62 12.22 8.15 -3.48
CA TRP A 62 13.32 7.19 -3.40
C TRP A 62 12.99 5.88 -4.13
N ALA A 63 11.70 5.50 -4.10
CA ALA A 63 11.21 4.33 -4.80
C ALA A 63 11.32 4.50 -6.33
N LYS A 64 11.76 3.45 -7.02
CA LYS A 64 11.70 3.43 -8.48
C LYS A 64 10.24 3.41 -8.89
N LYS A 65 9.85 4.24 -9.85
CA LYS A 65 8.49 4.25 -10.40
C LYS A 65 8.51 3.86 -11.88
N GLU A 66 7.84 2.76 -12.21
CA GLU A 66 7.65 2.30 -13.58
C GLU A 66 6.19 2.54 -13.98
N GLY A 67 5.96 3.58 -14.79
CA GLY A 67 4.61 4.06 -15.08
C GLY A 67 3.92 4.56 -13.81
N ASN A 68 2.89 3.84 -13.37
CA ASN A 68 2.09 4.18 -12.19
C ASN A 68 2.44 3.33 -10.95
N VAL A 69 3.35 2.36 -11.06
CA VAL A 69 3.68 1.43 -9.98
C VAL A 69 5.04 1.77 -9.39
N PHE A 70 5.12 1.82 -8.06
CA PHE A 70 6.37 1.92 -7.32
C PHE A 70 6.95 0.53 -7.06
N THR A 71 8.27 0.39 -7.17
CA THR A 71 8.99 -0.84 -6.84
C THR A 71 9.96 -0.56 -5.71
N PHE A 72 9.91 -1.43 -4.69
CA PHE A 72 10.85 -1.50 -3.58
C PHE A 72 11.62 -2.81 -3.63
#